data_AF-A0A929UPT1-F1
#
_entry.id   AF-A0A929UPT1-F1
#
_cell.length_a   1.000
_cell.length_b   1.000
_cell.length_c   1.000
_cell.angle_alpha   90.00
_cell.angle_beta   90.00
_cell.angle_gamma   90.00
#
_symmetry.space_group_name_H-M   'P 1'
#
loop_
_entity.id
_entity.type
_entity.pdbx_description
1 polymer ?
#
loop_
_entity_poly.entity_id
_entity_poly.type
_entity_poly.pdbx_seq_one_letter_code
_entity_poly.pdbx_strand_id
1 'polypeptide(L)'
;MKQIKRVLKAVCSIWLCVLLAIFSYQVPVLAAVEVDAHLTAVQLRDPSGVAMTEQTKGGYFQVHLEWNVPSTLHQGDFFNITVPPELDLTTQDTHPLTFALKDEDENEIAEATITPEAPTSSG
;
A
#
# COMPACT_ATOMS: atom_id res chain seq x y z
N MET A 1 -27.91 -50.21 -20.69
CA MET A 1 -27.52 -49.69 -19.34
C MET A 1 -26.11 -49.08 -19.27
N LYS A 2 -25.06 -49.70 -19.86
CA LYS A 2 -23.66 -49.21 -19.76
C LYS A 2 -23.41 -47.85 -20.43
N GLN A 3 -24.08 -47.57 -21.56
CA GLN A 3 -23.98 -46.29 -22.28
C GLN A 3 -24.65 -45.13 -21.52
N ILE A 4 -25.82 -45.35 -20.94
CA ILE A 4 -26.54 -44.34 -20.13
C ILE A 4 -25.71 -43.90 -18.93
N LYS A 5 -25.02 -44.83 -18.24
CA LYS A 5 -24.12 -44.51 -17.12
C LYS A 5 -22.89 -43.70 -17.54
N ARG A 6 -22.41 -43.86 -18.78
CA ARG A 6 -21.28 -43.08 -19.33
C ARG A 6 -21.71 -41.67 -19.71
N VAL A 7 -22.86 -41.53 -20.36
CA VAL A 7 -23.44 -40.23 -20.72
C VAL A 7 -23.77 -39.43 -19.45
N LEU A 8 -24.38 -40.05 -18.44
CA LEU A 8 -24.71 -39.38 -17.17
C LEU A 8 -23.46 -38.88 -16.42
N LYS A 9 -22.38 -39.66 -16.41
CA LYS A 9 -21.09 -39.24 -15.83
C LYS A 9 -20.48 -38.06 -16.58
N ALA A 10 -20.52 -38.08 -17.91
CA ALA A 10 -20.00 -36.98 -18.72
C ALA A 10 -20.79 -35.68 -18.46
N VAL A 11 -22.12 -35.75 -18.40
CA VAL A 11 -22.97 -34.60 -18.09
C VAL A 11 -22.71 -34.05 -16.69
N CYS A 12 -22.59 -34.91 -15.67
CA CYS A 12 -22.24 -34.47 -14.31
C CYS A 12 -20.85 -33.84 -14.23
N SER A 13 -19.88 -34.38 -14.97
CA SER A 13 -18.51 -33.82 -15.01
C SER A 13 -18.50 -32.45 -15.66
N ILE A 14 -19.23 -32.26 -16.76
CA ILE A 14 -19.34 -30.97 -17.44
C ILE A 14 -20.04 -29.95 -16.54
N TRP A 15 -21.12 -30.35 -15.86
CA TRP A 15 -21.84 -29.50 -14.91
C TRP A 15 -20.95 -29.07 -13.73
N LEU A 16 -20.14 -29.98 -13.18
CA LEU A 16 -19.19 -29.68 -12.12
C LEU A 16 -18.11 -28.69 -12.59
N CYS A 17 -17.58 -28.85 -13.81
CA CYS A 17 -16.62 -27.90 -14.37
C CYS A 17 -17.22 -26.50 -14.58
N VAL A 18 -18.48 -26.41 -15.02
CA VAL A 18 -19.20 -25.14 -15.17
C VAL A 18 -19.41 -24.46 -13.81
N LEU A 19 -19.79 -25.22 -12.78
CA LEU A 19 -19.93 -24.68 -11.42
C LEU A 19 -18.60 -24.15 -10.86
N LEU A 20 -17.51 -24.89 -11.05
CA LEU A 20 -16.17 -24.46 -10.62
C LEU A 20 -15.72 -23.21 -11.38
N ALA A 21 -15.99 -23.12 -12.69
CA ALA A 21 -15.67 -21.93 -13.48
C ALA A 21 -16.45 -20.69 -13.00
N ILE A 22 -17.75 -20.84 -12.69
CA ILE A 22 -18.56 -19.73 -12.14
C ILE A 22 -18.01 -19.29 -10.78
N PHE A 23 -17.61 -20.24 -9.91
CA PHE A 23 -17.04 -19.92 -8.60
C PHE A 23 -15.71 -19.17 -8.69
N SER A 24 -14.85 -19.52 -9.66
CA SER A 24 -13.58 -18.83 -9.91
C SER A 24 -13.75 -17.40 -10.45
N TYR A 25 -14.91 -17.07 -11.04
CA TYR A 25 -15.20 -15.74 -11.61
C TYR A 25 -15.79 -14.75 -10.60
N GLN A 26 -16.04 -15.17 -9.34
CA GLN A 26 -16.73 -14.35 -8.33
C GLN A 26 -15.78 -13.66 -7.35
N VAL A 27 -14.49 -13.51 -7.67
CA VAL A 27 -13.63 -12.60 -6.89
C VAL A 27 -13.86 -11.20 -7.47
N PRO A 28 -14.63 -10.30 -6.83
CA PRO A 28 -14.63 -8.92 -7.25
C PRO A 28 -13.19 -8.41 -7.07
N VAL A 29 -12.52 -8.15 -8.18
CA VAL A 29 -11.36 -7.25 -8.16
C VAL A 29 -11.97 -5.88 -7.86
N LEU A 30 -12.09 -5.56 -6.57
CA LEU A 30 -12.35 -4.19 -6.15
C LEU A 30 -11.23 -3.35 -6.76
N ALA A 31 -11.60 -2.32 -7.51
CA ALA A 31 -10.61 -1.39 -8.02
C ALA A 31 -9.91 -0.76 -6.82
N ALA A 32 -8.59 -0.60 -6.91
CA ALA A 32 -7.82 0.19 -5.95
C ALA A 32 -8.45 1.58 -5.80
N VAL A 33 -8.75 1.98 -4.56
CA VAL A 33 -9.35 3.29 -4.26
C VAL A 33 -8.43 4.08 -3.33
N GLU A 34 -8.40 5.39 -3.53
CA GLU A 34 -7.79 6.30 -2.58
C GLU A 34 -8.67 6.41 -1.32
N VAL A 35 -8.12 6.02 -0.16
CA VAL A 35 -8.83 6.05 1.13
C VAL A 35 -8.54 7.33 1.90
N ASP A 36 -9.50 7.74 2.71
CA ASP A 36 -9.35 8.91 3.59
C ASP A 36 -8.50 8.54 4.81
N ALA A 37 -7.21 8.87 4.77
CA ALA A 37 -6.27 8.67 5.86
C ALA A 37 -6.11 9.96 6.68
N HIS A 38 -6.25 9.85 7.98
CA HIS A 38 -6.10 10.97 8.91
C HIS A 38 -4.77 10.90 9.63
N LEU A 39 -3.96 11.95 9.50
CA LEU A 39 -2.72 12.10 10.23
C LEU A 39 -3.04 12.45 11.70
N THR A 40 -2.62 11.59 12.62
CA THR A 40 -2.87 11.74 14.07
C THR A 40 -1.70 12.40 14.78
N ALA A 41 -0.47 12.25 14.27
CA ALA A 41 0.71 12.92 14.80
C ALA A 41 1.77 13.16 13.72
N VAL A 42 2.47 14.29 13.85
CA VAL A 42 3.67 14.63 13.07
C VAL A 42 4.75 15.10 14.02
N GLN A 43 5.92 14.46 13.98
CA GLN A 43 7.06 14.83 14.80
C GLN A 43 8.33 14.79 13.98
N LEU A 44 9.18 15.79 14.17
CA LEU A 44 10.57 15.74 13.72
C LEU A 44 11.40 15.10 14.83
N ARG A 45 12.28 14.18 14.46
CA ARG A 45 13.16 13.48 15.40
C ARG A 45 14.61 13.57 14.95
N ASP A 46 15.52 13.58 15.91
CA ASP A 46 16.94 13.43 15.62
C ASP A 46 17.25 11.98 15.18
N PRO A 47 18.45 11.70 14.67
CA PRO A 47 18.84 10.33 14.31
C PRO A 47 18.80 9.33 15.48
N SER A 48 18.74 9.80 16.73
CA SER A 48 18.58 8.96 17.93
C SER A 48 17.12 8.70 18.32
N GLY A 49 16.17 9.31 17.60
CA GLY A 49 14.73 9.16 17.83
C GLY A 49 14.13 10.16 18.82
N VAL A 50 14.89 11.17 19.27
CA VAL A 50 14.41 12.19 20.20
C VAL A 50 13.70 13.31 19.43
N ALA A 51 12.55 13.74 19.93
CA ALA A 51 11.79 14.84 19.32
C ALA A 51 12.61 16.14 19.27
N MET A 52 12.55 16.83 18.14
CA MET A 52 13.23 18.10 17.91
C MET A 52 12.27 19.15 17.34
N THR A 53 12.58 20.42 17.60
CA THR A 53 11.85 21.57 17.06
C THR A 53 12.70 22.39 16.08
N GLU A 54 14.01 22.17 16.06
CA GLU A 54 14.95 22.91 15.24
C GLU A 54 16.00 21.95 14.67
N GLN A 55 16.47 22.26 13.47
CA GLN A 55 17.53 21.50 12.81
C GLN A 55 18.73 22.40 12.53
N THR A 56 19.93 21.89 12.83
CA THR A 56 21.17 22.59 12.48
C THR A 56 21.40 22.52 10.97
N LYS A 57 21.85 23.60 10.35
CA LYS A 57 22.11 23.67 8.91
C LYS A 57 23.00 22.49 8.46
N GLY A 58 22.50 21.70 7.52
CA GLY A 58 23.21 20.52 6.97
C GLY A 58 23.08 19.24 7.80
N GLY A 59 22.24 19.22 8.84
CA GLY A 59 21.93 18.01 9.61
C GLY A 59 20.80 17.17 9.00
N TYR A 60 20.70 15.92 9.47
CA TYR A 60 19.62 14.99 9.13
C TYR A 60 18.59 14.88 10.25
N PHE A 61 17.33 14.77 9.89
CA PHE A 61 16.24 14.51 10.83
C PHE A 61 15.34 13.43 10.25
N GLN A 62 14.58 12.78 11.13
CA GLN A 62 13.57 11.79 10.77
C GLN A 62 12.20 12.44 10.86
N VAL A 63 11.33 12.13 9.90
CA VAL A 63 9.90 12.49 9.98
C VAL A 63 9.16 11.28 10.53
N HIS A 64 8.55 11.44 11.70
CA HIS A 64 7.69 10.43 12.31
C HIS A 64 6.23 10.83 12.12
N LEU A 65 5.48 9.95 11.48
CA LEU A 65 4.08 10.15 11.13
C LEU A 65 3.24 9.03 11.73
N GLU A 66 2.19 9.39 12.44
CA GLU A 66 1.14 8.45 12.84
C GLU A 66 -0.13 8.80 12.07
N TRP A 67 -0.83 7.78 11.59
CA TRP A 67 -2.04 7.93 10.79
C TRP A 67 -3.06 6.86 11.14
N ASN A 68 -4.32 7.13 10.80
CA ASN A 68 -5.44 6.22 10.96
C ASN A 68 -6.33 6.27 9.72
N VAL A 69 -6.74 5.10 9.22
CA VAL A 69 -7.77 4.97 8.19
C VAL A 69 -9.02 4.37 8.83
N PRO A 70 -10.12 5.14 8.97
CA PRO A 70 -11.32 4.67 9.67
C PRO A 70 -12.17 3.69 8.84
N SER A 71 -11.90 3.56 7.54
CA SER A 71 -12.62 2.66 6.63
C SER A 71 -12.02 1.24 6.60
N THR A 72 -12.80 0.28 6.13
CA THR A 72 -12.29 -1.06 5.81
C THR A 72 -11.37 -0.99 4.60
N LEU A 73 -10.13 -1.47 4.76
CA LEU A 73 -9.13 -1.53 3.71
C LEU A 73 -9.24 -2.84 2.90
N HIS A 74 -8.99 -2.74 1.60
CA HIS A 74 -8.82 -3.85 0.68
C HIS A 74 -7.44 -3.80 0.04
N GLN A 75 -7.00 -4.94 -0.51
CA GLN A 75 -5.74 -5.00 -1.24
C GLN A 75 -5.78 -4.04 -2.43
N GLY A 76 -4.78 -3.15 -2.51
CA GLY A 76 -4.64 -2.14 -3.56
C GLY A 76 -5.17 -0.77 -3.17
N ASP A 77 -5.92 -0.64 -2.08
CA ASP A 77 -6.26 0.68 -1.53
C ASP A 77 -4.99 1.46 -1.15
N PHE A 78 -5.03 2.78 -1.34
CA PHE A 78 -3.86 3.64 -1.12
C PHE A 78 -4.26 4.99 -0.54
N PHE A 79 -3.32 5.73 0.01
CA PHE A 79 -3.49 7.14 0.36
C PHE A 79 -2.18 7.88 0.11
N ASN A 80 -2.25 9.19 -0.08
CA ASN A 80 -1.09 10.02 -0.35
C ASN A 80 -0.75 10.91 0.85
N ILE A 81 0.54 11.15 1.06
CA ILE A 81 1.04 12.17 1.99
C ILE A 81 1.82 13.19 1.17
N THR A 82 1.34 14.43 1.15
CA THR A 82 2.07 15.53 0.52
C THR A 82 3.16 16.04 1.46
N VAL A 83 4.39 15.99 0.98
CA VAL A 83 5.56 16.50 1.71
C VAL A 83 5.80 17.95 1.28
N PRO A 84 6.09 18.88 2.20
CA PRO A 84 6.40 20.26 1.84
C PRO A 84 7.60 20.34 0.89
N PRO A 85 7.58 21.26 -0.09
CA PRO A 85 8.63 21.37 -1.10
C PRO A 85 10.00 21.78 -0.53
N GLU A 86 10.04 22.29 0.70
CA GLU A 86 11.28 22.60 1.41
C GLU A 86 12.05 21.35 1.87
N LEU A 87 11.41 20.17 1.86
CA LEU A 87 12.03 18.90 2.27
C LEU A 87 12.42 18.06 1.06
N ASP A 88 13.72 17.95 0.83
CA ASP A 88 14.25 17.01 -0.16
C ASP A 88 14.34 15.60 0.43
N LEU A 89 13.47 14.71 -0.05
CA LEU A 89 13.44 13.29 0.30
C LEU A 89 14.09 12.40 -0.78
N THR A 90 14.90 12.96 -1.68
CA THR A 90 15.60 12.23 -2.75
C THR A 90 17.10 12.08 -2.50
N THR A 91 17.49 12.12 -1.22
CA THR A 91 18.88 11.99 -0.81
C THR A 91 19.33 10.53 -0.84
N GLN A 92 20.64 10.31 -0.69
CA GLN A 92 21.18 8.94 -0.59
C GLN A 92 20.57 8.15 0.58
N ASP A 93 20.19 8.82 1.66
CA ASP A 93 19.67 8.19 2.88
C ASP A 93 18.23 7.70 2.75
N THR A 94 17.48 8.23 1.78
CA THR A 94 16.10 7.81 1.47
C THR A 94 16.05 6.87 0.26
N HIS A 95 17.20 6.43 -0.26
CA HIS A 95 17.26 5.40 -1.29
C HIS A 95 17.35 3.98 -0.69
N PRO A 96 16.55 3.01 -1.16
CA PRO A 96 15.54 3.13 -2.23
C PRO A 96 14.31 3.95 -1.82
N LEU A 97 13.70 4.66 -2.78
CA LEU A 97 12.51 5.50 -2.56
C LEU A 97 11.25 4.69 -2.26
N THR A 98 11.35 3.38 -2.22
CA THR A 98 10.29 2.45 -1.88
C THR A 98 10.66 1.71 -0.60
N PHE A 99 9.71 1.59 0.32
CA PHE A 99 9.91 0.88 1.59
C PHE A 99 8.61 0.27 2.10
N ALA A 100 8.74 -0.84 2.84
CA ALA A 100 7.60 -1.53 3.45
C ALA A 100 7.09 -0.77 4.69
N LEU A 101 5.77 -0.62 4.78
CA LEU A 101 5.07 -0.28 6.02
C LEU A 101 4.77 -1.57 6.76
N LYS A 102 5.11 -1.63 8.05
CA LYS A 102 4.95 -2.82 8.87
C LYS A 102 4.03 -2.58 10.06
N ASP A 103 3.31 -3.62 10.46
CA ASP A 103 2.57 -3.65 11.71
C ASP A 103 3.48 -3.92 12.92
N GLU A 104 2.88 -3.99 14.11
CA GLU A 104 3.57 -4.24 15.39
C GLU A 104 4.27 -5.61 15.44
N ASP A 105 3.85 -6.57 14.60
CA ASP A 105 4.40 -7.92 14.51
C ASP A 105 5.44 -8.05 13.37
N GLU A 106 5.88 -6.91 12.81
CA GLU A 106 6.80 -6.79 11.66
C GLU A 106 6.29 -7.35 10.32
N ASN A 107 4.99 -7.62 10.20
CA ASN A 107 4.40 -8.03 8.92
C ASN A 107 4.26 -6.83 8.00
N GLU A 108 4.60 -7.02 6.72
CA GLU A 108 4.37 -5.99 5.70
C GLU A 108 2.87 -5.83 5.43
N ILE A 109 2.36 -4.62 5.62
CA ILE A 109 0.95 -4.28 5.43
C ILE A 109 0.72 -3.38 4.20
N ALA A 110 1.75 -2.70 3.71
CA ALA A 110 1.72 -1.89 2.49
C ALA A 110 3.15 -1.56 2.00
N GLU A 111 3.28 -1.13 0.75
CA GLU A 111 4.50 -0.52 0.21
C GLU A 111 4.29 1.00 0.07
N ALA A 112 5.19 1.79 0.64
CA ALA A 112 5.23 3.23 0.47
C ALA A 112 6.22 3.59 -0.66
N THR A 113 5.86 4.58 -1.47
CA THR A 113 6.71 5.12 -2.53
C THR A 113 6.83 6.63 -2.42
N ILE A 114 8.05 7.15 -2.34
CA ILE A 114 8.34 8.57 -2.41
C ILE A 114 8.33 8.98 -3.88
N THR A 115 7.38 9.84 -4.24
CA THR A 115 7.31 10.46 -5.58
C THR A 115 7.85 11.89 -5.48
N PRO A 116 9.04 12.17 -6.03
CA PRO A 116 9.58 13.53 -6.04
C PRO A 116 8.70 14.42 -6.92
N GLU A 117 8.44 15.66 -6.49
CA GLU A 117 7.91 16.65 -7.41
C GLU A 117 8.94 16.90 -8.52
N ALA A 118 8.47 17.00 -9.77
CA ALA A 118 9.35 17.37 -10.87
C ALA A 118 9.97 18.75 -10.56
N PRO A 119 11.29 18.95 -10.78
CA PRO A 119 11.91 20.23 -10.50
C PRO A 119 11.17 21.32 -11.27
N THR A 120 10.56 22.27 -10.55
CA THR A 120 10.04 23.47 -11.18
C THR A 120 11.25 24.24 -11.71
N SER A 121 11.48 24.16 -13.01
CA SER A 121 12.45 24.99 -13.72
C SER A 121 12.04 26.46 -13.58
N SER A 122 12.46 27.12 -12.50
CA SER A 122 12.51 28.57 -12.44
C SER A 122 13.81 29.02 -13.12
N GLY A 123 13.74 29.17 -14.45
CA GLY A 123 14.75 29.83 -15.28
C GLY A 123 14.29 31.22 -15.69
#